data_AF-A0A3D3CUW7-F1
#
_entry.id   AF-A0A3D3CUW7-F1
#
_cell.length_a   1.000
_cell.length_b   1.000
_cell.length_c   1.000
_cell.angle_alpha   90.00
_cell.angle_beta   90.00
_cell.angle_gamma   90.00
#
_symmetry.space_group_name_H-M   'P 1'
#
loop_
_entity.id
_entity.type
_entity.pdbx_description
1 polymer ?
#
loop_
_entity_poly.entity_id
_entity_poly.type
_entity_poly.pdbx_seq_one_letter_code
_entity_poly.pdbx_strand_id
1 'polypeptide(L)'
;LLFSSCGENKKGQDATVSPEAGNLVKLSGAQMENAAVSTGLLQQKEISSILRLNGRVDVPPQNMVSISAPLGGYLKSTRLIPGMHVSRGEVIAVLEDQHYIQLQQDYLTAKARIRFLE
;
A
#
# COMPACT_ATOMS: atom_id res chain seq x y z
N LEU A 1 -82.55 -23.22 58.33
CA LEU A 1 -81.54 -23.35 59.41
C LEU A 1 -80.26 -22.71 58.88
N LEU A 2 -80.05 -21.40 59.09
CA LEU A 2 -79.12 -20.83 60.09
C LEU A 2 -77.65 -21.07 59.68
N PHE A 3 -76.75 -20.12 59.35
CA PHE A 3 -76.62 -18.68 59.65
C PHE A 3 -75.66 -17.96 58.65
N SER A 4 -75.86 -16.63 58.56
CA SER A 4 -75.02 -15.51 58.09
C SER A 4 -73.49 -15.61 58.19
N SER A 5 -72.76 -14.98 57.25
CA SER A 5 -72.15 -13.66 57.50
C SER A 5 -71.42 -13.12 56.25
N CYS A 6 -71.85 -11.96 55.77
CA CYS A 6 -71.11 -11.09 54.87
C CYS A 6 -70.63 -9.89 55.70
N GLY A 7 -69.34 -9.61 55.65
CA GLY A 7 -68.71 -8.44 56.27
C GLY A 7 -67.61 -7.93 55.34
N GLU A 8 -67.94 -6.89 54.59
CA GLU A 8 -67.09 -6.26 53.59
C GLU A 8 -65.95 -5.46 54.22
N ASN A 9 -64.72 -5.63 53.71
CA ASN A 9 -63.63 -4.68 53.88
C ASN A 9 -62.78 -4.61 52.61
N LYS A 10 -62.86 -3.46 51.93
CA LYS A 10 -62.07 -3.10 50.75
C LYS A 10 -60.57 -2.94 51.09
N LYS A 11 -59.73 -3.44 50.19
CA LYS A 11 -58.36 -3.02 49.79
C LYS A 11 -57.86 -4.15 48.88
N GLY A 12 -57.38 -3.98 47.66
CA GLY A 12 -56.84 -2.88 46.88
C GLY A 12 -55.98 -3.58 45.81
N GLN A 13 -56.03 -3.10 44.57
CA GLN A 13 -55.13 -3.55 43.50
C GLN A 13 -53.67 -3.34 43.90
N ASP A 14 -52.80 -4.26 43.45
CA ASP A 14 -51.41 -4.02 43.00
C ASP A 14 -50.97 -5.34 42.32
N ALA A 15 -50.77 -5.48 41.00
CA ALA A 15 -50.04 -4.64 40.07
C ALA A 15 -48.64 -4.25 40.58
N THR A 16 -47.81 -5.23 40.94
CA THR A 16 -46.36 -5.01 40.91
C THR A 16 -45.86 -5.09 39.47
N VAL A 17 -46.17 -4.04 38.70
CA VAL A 17 -45.22 -3.55 37.70
C VAL A 17 -44.22 -2.73 38.51
N SER A 18 -43.03 -3.28 38.74
CA SER A 18 -41.87 -2.51 39.21
C SER A 18 -40.82 -2.55 38.10
N PRO A 19 -40.26 -1.39 37.76
CA PRO A 19 -39.73 -1.10 36.44
C PRO A 19 -38.33 -1.68 36.24
N GLU A 20 -38.12 -2.13 35.02
CA GLU A 20 -36.90 -1.98 34.23
C GLU A 20 -35.57 -1.99 35.00
N ALA A 21 -35.01 -3.19 35.16
CA ALA A 21 -33.59 -3.31 34.84
C ALA A 21 -33.49 -3.00 33.34
N GLY A 22 -33.12 -1.77 32.96
CA GLY A 22 -33.26 -1.19 31.62
C GLY A 22 -32.60 -1.92 30.43
N ASN A 23 -32.08 -3.14 30.64
CA ASN A 23 -31.52 -4.02 29.62
C ASN A 23 -31.97 -5.51 29.77
N LEU A 24 -32.92 -5.84 30.65
CA LEU A 24 -33.41 -7.23 30.80
C LEU A 24 -34.90 -7.34 30.50
N VAL A 25 -35.21 -8.08 29.45
CA VAL A 25 -36.58 -8.48 29.09
C VAL A 25 -36.80 -9.92 29.57
N LYS A 26 -37.88 -10.15 30.32
CA LYS A 26 -38.32 -11.50 30.71
C LYS A 26 -39.42 -11.95 29.77
N LEU A 27 -39.26 -13.12 29.16
CA LEU A 27 -40.23 -13.74 28.26
C LEU A 27 -40.79 -15.01 28.90
N SER A 28 -42.08 -15.29 28.67
CA SER A 28 -42.69 -16.57 29.05
C SER A 28 -42.34 -17.68 28.05
N GLY A 29 -42.45 -18.95 28.45
CA GLY A 29 -42.12 -20.10 27.58
C GLY A 29 -42.90 -20.09 26.25
N ALA A 30 -44.20 -19.78 26.30
CA ALA A 30 -45.04 -19.67 25.11
C ALA A 30 -44.63 -18.49 24.19
N GLN A 31 -44.08 -17.40 24.74
CA GLN A 31 -43.58 -16.28 23.93
C GLN A 31 -42.25 -16.63 23.25
N MET A 32 -41.41 -17.45 23.90
CA MET A 32 -40.14 -17.93 23.34
C MET A 32 -40.37 -18.89 22.16
N GLU A 33 -41.32 -19.81 22.29
CA GLU A 33 -41.70 -20.75 21.24
C GLU A 33 -42.33 -20.04 20.03
N ASN A 34 -43.26 -19.10 20.26
CA ASN A 34 -43.88 -18.33 19.18
C ASN A 34 -42.89 -17.40 18.46
N ALA A 35 -41.84 -16.92 19.15
CA ALA A 35 -40.83 -16.04 18.58
C ALA A 35 -39.64 -16.79 17.94
N ALA A 36 -39.62 -18.12 17.97
CA ALA A 36 -38.59 -18.98 17.37
C ALA A 36 -37.15 -18.54 17.70
N VAL A 37 -36.91 -18.13 18.95
CA VAL A 37 -35.62 -17.59 19.38
C VAL A 37 -34.59 -18.72 19.48
N SER A 38 -33.56 -18.67 18.62
CA SER A 38 -32.42 -19.58 18.67
C SER A 38 -31.24 -18.91 19.37
N THR A 39 -30.60 -19.62 20.31
CA THR A 39 -29.40 -19.17 21.01
C THR A 39 -28.20 -19.95 20.52
N GLY A 40 -27.08 -19.25 20.34
CA GLY A 40 -25.79 -19.84 19.97
C GLY A 40 -24.75 -19.55 21.04
N LEU A 41 -23.79 -20.46 21.20
CA LEU A 41 -22.62 -20.23 22.04
C LEU A 41 -21.65 -19.28 21.33
N LEU A 42 -20.96 -18.43 22.11
CA LEU A 42 -19.91 -17.55 21.60
C LEU A 42 -18.78 -18.39 21.00
N GLN A 43 -18.38 -18.08 19.77
CA GLN A 43 -17.29 -18.76 19.07
C GLN A 43 -16.33 -17.73 18.47
N GLN A 44 -15.03 -17.95 18.66
CA GLN A 44 -13.97 -17.15 18.05
C GLN A 44 -13.71 -17.67 16.63
N LYS A 45 -13.81 -16.79 15.63
CA LYS A 45 -13.54 -17.11 14.22
C LYS A 45 -12.48 -16.16 13.67
N GLU A 46 -11.52 -16.72 12.95
CA GLU A 46 -10.58 -15.97 12.13
C GLU A 46 -11.34 -15.34 10.96
N ILE A 47 -11.43 -14.01 10.95
CA ILE A 47 -12.00 -13.26 9.82
C ILE A 47 -10.84 -12.80 8.95
N SER A 48 -10.46 -13.62 7.98
CA SER A 48 -9.48 -13.23 6.98
C SER A 48 -10.17 -12.34 5.93
N SER A 49 -10.09 -11.02 6.09
CA SER A 49 -10.48 -10.08 5.03
C SER A 49 -9.35 -10.02 3.99
N ILE A 50 -9.62 -10.48 2.78
CA ILE A 50 -8.67 -10.39 1.66
C ILE A 50 -8.68 -8.95 1.16
N LEU A 51 -7.72 -8.13 1.62
CA LEU A 51 -7.54 -6.77 1.14
C LEU A 51 -6.80 -6.79 -0.20
N ARG A 52 -7.51 -6.53 -1.30
CA ARG A 52 -6.91 -6.38 -2.62
C ARG A 52 -6.27 -4.99 -2.75
N LEU A 53 -4.95 -4.96 -2.87
CA LEU A 53 -4.17 -3.74 -3.09
C LEU A 53 -3.64 -3.71 -4.52
N ASN A 54 -3.68 -2.53 -5.15
CA ASN A 54 -3.01 -2.29 -6.42
C ASN A 54 -1.57 -1.85 -6.13
N GLY A 55 -0.59 -2.59 -6.64
CA GLY A 55 0.84 -2.23 -6.56
C GLY A 55 1.35 -1.75 -7.93
N ARG A 56 2.28 -0.78 -7.92
CA ARG A 56 3.03 -0.38 -9.12
C ARG A 56 4.48 -0.79 -8.92
N VAL A 57 5.03 -1.49 -9.91
CA VAL A 57 6.47 -1.72 -9.99
C VAL A 57 7.08 -0.46 -10.56
N ASP A 58 7.72 0.33 -9.70
CA ASP A 58 8.54 1.45 -10.14
C ASP A 58 10.01 1.03 -10.08
N VAL A 59 10.76 1.33 -11.14
CA VAL A 59 12.19 1.04 -11.16
C VAL A 59 12.86 2.12 -10.31
N PRO A 60 13.60 1.77 -9.24
CA PRO A 60 14.24 2.76 -8.40
C PRO A 60 15.11 3.69 -9.26
N PRO A 61 15.08 5.02 -9.03
CA PRO A 61 15.84 5.99 -9.82
C PRO A 61 17.36 5.76 -9.78
N GLN A 62 17.83 4.91 -8.87
CA GLN A 62 19.24 4.57 -8.69
C GLN A 62 19.84 3.73 -9.83
N ASN A 63 19.03 3.20 -10.76
CA ASN A 63 19.49 2.38 -11.88
C ASN A 63 19.48 3.10 -13.24
N MET A 64 19.23 4.42 -13.26
CA MET A 64 19.26 5.23 -14.47
C MET A 64 20.58 6.00 -14.56
N VAL A 65 21.43 5.65 -15.52
CA VAL A 65 22.70 6.34 -15.79
C VAL A 65 22.56 7.12 -17.09
N SER A 66 22.67 8.45 -17.01
CA SER A 66 22.76 9.31 -18.20
C SER A 66 24.22 9.47 -18.59
N ILE A 67 24.56 9.07 -19.82
CA ILE A 67 25.92 9.16 -20.35
C ILE A 67 25.98 10.36 -21.29
N SER A 68 26.82 11.33 -20.96
CA SER A 68 27.12 12.48 -21.81
C SER A 68 28.62 12.52 -22.13
N ALA A 69 28.95 12.86 -23.39
CA ALA A 69 30.33 13.08 -23.80
C ALA A 69 30.69 14.57 -23.59
N PRO A 70 31.82 14.90 -22.94
CA PRO A 70 32.20 16.29 -22.63
C PRO A 70 32.60 17.08 -23.88
N LEU A 71 33.25 16.40 -24.83
CA LEU A 71 33.50 16.87 -26.17
C LEU A 71 32.66 15.98 -27.07
N GLY A 72 31.83 16.61 -27.90
CA GLY A 72 30.86 15.94 -28.76
C GLY A 72 31.51 15.13 -29.89
N GLY A 73 30.86 15.14 -31.04
CA GLY A 73 31.33 14.44 -32.23
C GLY A 73 30.19 13.75 -32.96
N TYR A 74 30.53 13.21 -34.13
CA TYR A 74 29.61 12.40 -34.92
C TYR A 74 29.62 10.95 -34.43
N LEU A 75 28.44 10.33 -34.41
CA LEU A 75 28.31 8.92 -34.06
C LEU A 75 28.88 8.06 -35.20
N LYS A 76 30.07 7.49 -34.98
CA LYS A 76 30.70 6.59 -35.94
C LYS A 76 30.00 5.23 -35.99
N SER A 77 29.70 4.69 -34.82
CA SER A 77 29.02 3.40 -34.69
C SER A 77 28.29 3.28 -33.36
N THR A 78 27.13 2.64 -33.37
CA THR A 78 26.42 2.19 -32.18
C THR A 78 25.97 0.75 -32.41
N ARG A 79 25.96 -0.05 -31.35
CA ARG A 79 25.40 -1.42 -31.38
C ARG A 79 24.12 -1.54 -30.56
N LEU A 80 23.61 -0.42 -30.03
CA LEU A 80 22.45 -0.44 -29.15
C LEU A 80 21.15 -0.19 -29.91
N ILE A 81 20.16 -0.99 -29.51
CA ILE A 81 18.75 -0.81 -29.81
C ILE A 81 18.04 -0.58 -28.47
N PRO A 82 17.03 0.32 -28.39
CA PRO A 82 16.25 0.51 -27.18
C PRO A 82 15.71 -0.81 -26.61
N GLY A 83 15.86 -1.03 -25.31
CA GLY A 83 15.45 -2.26 -24.62
C GLY A 83 16.49 -3.39 -24.59
N MET A 84 17.66 -3.20 -25.23
CA MET A 84 18.78 -4.14 -25.09
C MET A 84 19.42 -4.07 -23.69
N HIS A 85 19.79 -5.23 -23.15
CA HIS A 85 20.56 -5.33 -21.92
C HIS A 85 22.03 -5.00 -22.18
N VAL A 86 22.63 -4.19 -21.31
CA VAL A 86 24.05 -3.80 -21.39
C VAL A 86 24.78 -4.13 -20.10
N SER A 87 26.01 -4.60 -20.21
CA SER A 87 26.85 -4.94 -19.05
C SER A 87 27.83 -3.82 -18.71
N ARG A 88 28.28 -3.78 -17.44
CA ARG A 88 29.31 -2.81 -17.02
C ARG A 88 30.59 -3.00 -17.85
N GLY A 89 31.06 -1.92 -18.47
CA GLY A 89 32.29 -1.91 -19.29
C GLY A 89 32.07 -2.19 -20.78
N GLU A 90 30.83 -2.39 -21.21
CA GLU A 90 30.50 -2.60 -22.62
C GLU A 90 30.59 -1.30 -23.43
N VAL A 91 31.19 -1.38 -24.63
CA VAL A 91 31.27 -0.25 -25.56
C VAL A 91 29.94 -0.11 -26.31
N ILE A 92 29.17 0.91 -25.93
CA ILE A 92 27.83 1.18 -26.43
C ILE A 92 27.84 2.02 -27.72
N ALA A 93 28.77 2.96 -27.83
CA ALA A 93 28.88 3.88 -28.96
C ALA A 93 30.34 4.32 -29.14
N VAL A 94 30.71 4.65 -30.37
CA VAL A 94 31.98 5.29 -30.71
C VAL A 94 31.68 6.64 -31.35
N LEU A 95 32.25 7.69 -30.79
CA LEU A 95 32.13 9.06 -31.26
C LEU A 95 33.45 9.51 -31.89
N GLU A 96 33.37 10.30 -32.96
CA GLU A 96 34.52 10.93 -33.61
C GLU A 96 34.34 12.43 -33.71
N ASP A 97 35.36 13.19 -33.30
CA ASP A 97 35.36 14.65 -33.39
C ASP A 97 36.73 15.15 -33.87
N GLN A 98 36.72 16.12 -34.79
CA GLN A 98 37.92 16.77 -35.30
C GLN A 98 38.61 17.64 -34.24
N HIS A 99 37.89 18.13 -33.23
CA HIS A 99 38.46 18.94 -32.15
C HIS A 99 39.56 18.19 -31.38
N TYR A 100 39.48 16.85 -31.30
CA TYR A 100 40.53 16.04 -30.69
C TYR A 100 41.85 16.10 -31.47
N ILE A 101 41.78 16.20 -32.79
CA ILE A 101 42.97 16.30 -33.64
C ILE A 101 43.65 17.65 -33.42
N GLN A 102 42.87 18.72 -33.35
CA GLN A 102 43.40 20.06 -33.12
C GLN A 102 44.06 20.20 -31.75
N LEU A 103 43.43 19.67 -30.69
CA LEU A 103 44.02 19.66 -29.36
C LEU A 103 45.34 18.89 -29.32
N GLN A 104 45.42 17.74 -30.01
CA GLN A 104 46.66 16.97 -30.11
C GLN A 104 47.75 17.76 -30.86
N GLN A 105 47.40 18.43 -31.95
CA GLN A 105 48.33 19.26 -32.72
C GLN A 105 48.87 20.42 -31.89
N ASP A 106 48.01 21.12 -31.16
CA ASP A 106 48.38 22.25 -30.29
C ASP A 106 49.30 21.79 -29.16
N TYR A 107 48.98 20.66 -28.52
CA TYR A 107 49.83 20.05 -27.49
C TYR A 107 51.22 19.68 -28.02
N LEU A 108 51.30 19.03 -29.18
CA LEU A 108 52.57 18.66 -29.80
C LEU A 108 53.40 19.89 -30.18
N THR A 109 52.73 20.93 -30.68
CA THR A 109 53.38 22.20 -31.04
C THR A 109 53.92 22.92 -29.80
N ALA A 110 53.12 23.01 -28.73
CA ALA A 110 53.54 23.61 -27.47
C ALA A 110 54.71 22.85 -26.84
N LYS A 111 54.67 21.51 -26.85
CA LYS A 111 55.75 20.66 -26.35
C LYS A 111 57.05 20.85 -27.15
N ALA A 112 56.95 20.96 -28.48
CA ALA A 112 58.10 21.22 -29.32
C ALA A 112 58.71 22.61 -29.05
N ARG A 113 57.88 23.63 -28.84
CA ARG A 113 58.32 24.98 -28.45
C ARG A 113 59.03 24.99 -27.11
N ILE A 114 58.48 24.31 -26.09
CA ILE A 114 59.12 24.22 -24.77
C ILE A 114 60.50 23.57 -24.89
N ARG A 115 60.62 22.44 -25.59
CA ARG A 115 61.92 21.77 -25.80
C ARG A 115 62.94 22.64 -26.55
N PHE A 116 62.49 23.49 -27.46
CA PHE A 116 63.38 24.39 -28.20
C PHE A 116 63.83 25.61 -27.38
N LEU A 117 63.06 25.97 -26.35
CA LEU A 117 63.34 27.08 -25.43
C LEU A 117 64.15 26.64 -24.20
N GLU A 118 64.29 25.32 -23.97
CA GLU A 118 65.29 24.70 -23.08
C GLU A 118 66.63 24.55 -23.79
#